data_AF-A0A1A8SMN9-F1
#
_entry.id   AF-A0A1A8SMN9-F1
#
_cell.length_a   1.000
_cell.length_b   1.000
_cell.length_c   1.000
_cell.angle_alpha   90.00
_cell.angle_beta   90.00
_cell.angle_gamma   90.00
#
_symmetry.space_group_name_H-M   'P 1'
#
loop_
_entity.id
_entity.type
_entity.pdbx_description
1 polymer ?
#
loop_
_entity_poly.entity_id
_entity_poly.type
_entity_poly.pdbx_seq_one_letter_code
_entity_poly.pdbx_strand_id
1 'polypeptide(L)' 'DRALSRLGPHQLSDSELRQACYLRGISSDGLGVHQCREWLSQWLQVSSSLKESEVSLLLHTVVFLSANYPHVPSHH' A
#
# COMPACT_ATOMS: atom_id res chain seq x y z
N ASP A 1 2.62 -1.18 -10.89
CA ASP A 1 1.30 -0.84 -10.28
C ASP A 1 0.11 -0.96 -11.22
N ARG A 2 0.14 -0.45 -12.45
CA ARG A 2 -1.03 -0.50 -13.37
C ARG A 2 -1.60 -1.91 -13.61
N ALA A 3 -0.76 -2.94 -13.71
CA ALA A 3 -1.24 -4.33 -13.84
C ALA A 3 -1.97 -4.82 -12.58
N LEU A 4 -1.43 -4.51 -11.39
CA LEU A 4 -2.05 -4.80 -10.10
C LEU A 4 -3.35 -4.02 -9.89
N SER A 5 -3.42 -2.77 -10.36
CA SER A 5 -4.65 -1.97 -10.35
C SER A 5 -5.76 -2.58 -11.22
N ARG A 6 -5.40 -3.23 -12.35
CA ARG A 6 -6.37 -3.93 -13.21
C ARG A 6 -6.82 -5.27 -12.63
N LEU A 7 -5.94 -6.01 -11.97
CA LEU A 7 -6.26 -7.28 -11.32
C LEU A 7 -7.07 -7.09 -10.03
N GLY A 8 -6.77 -5.99 -9.32
CA GLY A 8 -7.31 -5.67 -8.01
C GLY A 8 -6.57 -6.41 -6.89
N PRO A 9 -6.31 -5.75 -5.74
CA PRO A 9 -5.69 -6.38 -4.58
C PRO A 9 -6.57 -7.48 -3.96
N HIS A 10 -7.80 -7.65 -4.46
CA HIS A 10 -8.70 -8.69 -4.00
C HIS A 10 -8.35 -10.09 -4.49
N GLN A 11 -7.63 -10.20 -5.61
CA GLN A 11 -7.22 -11.47 -6.20
C GLN A 11 -5.86 -11.96 -5.70
N LEU A 12 -5.19 -11.17 -4.85
CA LEU A 12 -3.88 -11.51 -4.29
C LEU A 12 -4.06 -12.34 -3.02
N SER A 13 -3.19 -13.34 -2.89
CA SER A 13 -3.03 -14.13 -1.67
C SER A 13 -2.39 -13.29 -0.56
N ASP A 14 -2.55 -13.71 0.69
CA ASP A 14 -1.99 -13.01 1.86
C ASP A 14 -0.47 -12.79 1.76
N SER A 15 0.25 -13.78 1.22
CA SER A 15 1.70 -13.69 0.97
C SER A 15 2.04 -12.69 -0.14
N GLU A 16 1.23 -12.62 -1.20
CA GLU A 16 1.43 -11.70 -2.31
C GLU A 16 1.13 -10.25 -1.90
N LEU A 17 0.12 -10.05 -1.03
CA LEU A 17 -0.16 -8.76 -0.40
C LEU A 17 1.01 -8.26 0.44
N ARG A 18 1.56 -9.12 1.31
CA ARG A 18 2.74 -8.79 2.14
C ARG A 18 3.94 -8.44 1.28
N GLN A 19 4.23 -9.25 0.26
CA GLN A 19 5.33 -8.99 -0.67
C GLN A 19 5.12 -7.67 -1.44
N ALA A 20 3.90 -7.39 -1.89
CA ALA A 20 3.57 -6.16 -2.59
C ALA A 20 3.76 -4.92 -1.69
N CYS A 21 3.37 -5.00 -0.43
CA CYS A 21 3.60 -3.98 0.59
C CYS A 21 5.10 -3.76 0.86
N TYR A 22 5.85 -4.85 1.06
CA TYR A 22 7.28 -4.81 1.32
C TYR A 22 8.08 -4.16 0.17
N LEU A 23 7.79 -4.54 -1.08
CA LEU A 23 8.43 -3.97 -2.27
C LEU A 23 8.20 -2.46 -2.43
N ARG A 24 7.17 -1.91 -1.79
CA ARG A 24 6.83 -0.49 -1.86
C ARG A 24 7.26 0.29 -0.61
N GLY A 25 8.02 -0.34 0.28
CA GLY A 25 8.69 0.32 1.40
C GLY A 25 7.90 0.36 2.70
N ILE A 26 6.79 -0.39 2.81
CA ILE A 26 6.07 -0.54 4.08
C ILE A 26 6.36 -1.92 4.69
N SER A 27 6.74 -1.97 5.97
CA SER A 27 6.99 -3.23 6.68
C SER A 27 5.68 -3.98 6.91
N SER A 28 5.41 -4.98 6.06
CA SER A 28 4.25 -5.87 6.18
C SER A 28 4.29 -6.81 7.40
N ASP A 29 5.42 -6.82 8.14
CA ASP A 29 5.61 -7.67 9.33
C ASP A 29 4.74 -7.25 10.53
N GLY A 30 4.41 -5.95 10.62
CA GLY A 30 3.54 -5.40 11.68
C GLY A 30 2.09 -5.14 11.26
N LEU A 31 1.77 -5.26 9.97
CA LEU A 31 0.45 -4.95 9.42
C LEU A 31 -0.37 -6.24 9.24
N GLY A 32 -1.61 -6.24 9.71
CA GLY A 32 -2.57 -7.31 9.41
C GLY A 32 -2.83 -7.38 7.90
N VAL A 33 -3.17 -8.57 7.39
CA VAL A 33 -3.44 -8.80 5.95
C VAL A 33 -4.49 -7.82 5.41
N HIS A 34 -5.53 -7.52 6.20
CA HIS A 34 -6.54 -6.53 5.85
C HIS A 34 -5.96 -5.12 5.65
N GLN A 35 -5.03 -4.71 6.52
CA GLN A 35 -4.39 -3.40 6.46
C GLN A 35 -3.45 -3.31 5.25
N CYS A 36 -2.70 -4.38 4.96
CA CYS A 36 -1.92 -4.49 3.73
C CYS A 36 -2.79 -4.35 2.48
N ARG A 37 -3.99 -4.94 2.47
CA ARG A 37 -4.92 -4.86 1.33
C ARG A 37 -5.46 -3.44 1.13
N GLU A 38 -5.89 -2.79 2.21
CA GLU A 38 -6.39 -1.41 2.18
C GLU A 38 -5.29 -0.45 1.73
N TRP A 39 -4.10 -0.58 2.31
CA TRP A 39 -2.94 0.22 1.92
C TRP A 39 -2.58 0.03 0.45
N LEU A 40 -2.55 -1.22 -0.03
CA LEU A 40 -2.25 -1.51 -1.44
C LEU A 40 -3.32 -0.96 -2.37
N SER A 41 -4.60 -0.99 -1.97
CA SER A 41 -5.69 -0.39 -2.74
C SER A 41 -5.51 1.12 -2.91
N GLN A 42 -5.22 1.82 -1.80
CA GLN A 42 -4.96 3.27 -1.81
C GLN A 42 -3.69 3.60 -2.61
N TRP A 43 -2.63 2.81 -2.47
CA TRP A 43 -1.41 2.93 -3.26
C TRP A 43 -1.68 2.84 -4.76
N LEU A 44 -2.47 1.84 -5.18
CA LEU A 44 -2.78 1.62 -6.59
C LEU A 44 -3.62 2.77 -7.16
N GLN A 45 -4.56 3.31 -6.38
CA GLN A 45 -5.35 4.48 -6.78
C GLN A 45 -4.44 5.71 -6.99
N VAL A 46 -3.60 6.03 -6.01
CA VAL A 46 -2.66 7.16 -6.07
C VAL A 46 -1.66 6.99 -7.22
N SER A 47 -0.98 5.84 -7.29
CA SER A 47 0.02 5.56 -8.33
C SER A 47 -0.57 5.50 -9.75
N SER A 48 -1.86 5.16 -9.91
CA SER A 48 -2.54 5.22 -11.20
C SER A 48 -2.91 6.64 -11.64
N SER A 49 -3.13 7.54 -10.68
CA SER A 49 -3.51 8.94 -10.93
C SER A 49 -2.32 9.87 -11.18
N LEU A 50 -1.13 9.51 -10.68
CA LEU A 50 0.08 10.31 -10.82
C LEU A 50 0.75 10.09 -12.19
N LYS A 51 1.10 11.20 -12.85
CA LYS A 51 1.92 11.21 -14.08
C LYS A 51 3.41 11.11 -13.72
N GLU A 52 4.22 10.53 -14.60
CA GLU A 52 5.68 10.36 -14.39
C GLU A 52 6.44 11.66 -14.06
N SER A 53 5.88 12.82 -14.38
CA SER A 53 6.42 14.13 -14.02
C SER A 53 6.32 14.47 -12.52
N GLU A 54 5.53 13.72 -11.74
CA GLU A 54 5.22 14.03 -10.33
C GLU A 54 5.64 12.91 -9.36
N VAL A 55 6.69 12.15 -9.70
CA VAL A 55 7.21 11.05 -8.87
C VAL A 55 7.68 11.54 -7.48
N SER A 56 8.17 12.77 -7.39
CA SER A 56 8.53 13.40 -6.11
C SER A 56 7.32 13.54 -5.17
N LEU A 57 6.12 13.84 -5.70
CA LEU A 57 4.87 13.85 -4.95
C LEU A 57 4.43 12.44 -4.54
N LEU A 58 4.71 11.45 -5.37
CA LEU A 58 4.44 10.03 -5.06
C LEU A 58 5.21 9.61 -3.81
N LEU A 59 6.49 10.00 -3.70
CA LEU A 59 7.32 9.79 -2.51
C LEU A 59 6.73 10.42 -1.23
N HIS A 60 6.27 11.67 -1.31
CA HIS A 60 5.62 12.34 -0.18
C HIS A 60 4.28 11.68 0.21
N THR A 61 3.56 11.15 -0.77
CA THR A 61 2.28 10.46 -0.53
C THR A 61 2.50 9.11 0.15
N VAL A 62 3.60 8.39 -0.16
CA VAL A 62 4.01 7.18 0.56
C VAL A 62 4.18 7.47 2.04
N VAL A 63 4.95 8.51 2.36
CA VAL A 63 5.21 8.94 3.74
C VAL A 63 3.91 9.35 4.43
N PHE A 64 3.03 10.07 3.74
CA PHE A 64 1.74 10.48 4.32
C PHE A 64 0.80 9.30 4.62
N LEU A 65 0.73 8.32 3.71
CA LEU A 65 -0.08 7.10 3.87
C LEU A 65 0.50 6.17 4.95
N SER A 66 1.82 6.07 5.03
CA SER A 66 2.49 5.25 6.05
C SER A 66 2.50 5.91 7.43
N ALA A 67 2.59 7.24 7.51
CA ALA A 67 2.53 7.99 8.77
C ALA A 67 1.11 8.11 9.35
N ASN A 68 0.06 8.10 8.51
CA ASN A 68 -1.33 8.13 8.97
C ASN A 68 -1.92 6.76 9.27
N TYR A 69 -1.19 5.67 9.07
CA TYR A 69 -1.66 4.37 9.53
C TYR A 69 -1.48 4.31 11.06
N PRO A 70 -2.55 4.43 11.84
CA PRO A 70 -2.43 4.33 13.28
C PRO A 70 -2.03 2.88 13.54
N HIS A 71 -0.92 2.68 14.25
CA HIS A 71 -0.68 1.44 14.95
C HIS A 71 -1.90 1.22 15.83
N VAL A 72 -2.85 0.38 15.39
CA VAL A 72 -4.04 0.07 16.16
C VAL A 72 -3.49 -0.47 17.48
N PRO A 73 -3.67 0.21 18.63
CA PRO A 73 -3.19 -0.33 19.87
C PRO A 73 -4.04 -1.58 20.08
N SER A 74 -3.39 -2.74 20.12
CA SER A 74 -4.00 -3.96 20.60
C SER A 74 -4.49 -3.68 22.02
N HIS A 75 -5.76 -3.32 22.16
CA HIS A 75 -6.42 -3.26 23.44
C HIS A 75 -6.53 -4.70 23.94
N HIS A 76 -5.61 -5.07 24.83
CA HIS A 76 -5.73 -6.20 25.73
C HIS A 76 -6.14 -5.70 27.11
#